data_AF-A0A382CK56-F1
#
_entry.id   AF-A0A382CK56-F1
#
_cell.length_a   1.000
_cell.length_b   1.000
_cell.length_c   1.000
_cell.angle_alpha   90.00
_cell.angle_beta   90.00
_cell.angle_gamma   90.00
#
_symmetry.space_group_name_H-M   'P 1'
#
loop_
_entity.id
_entity.type
_entity.pdbx_description
1 polymer ?
#
loop_
_entity_poly.entity_id
_entity_poly.type
_entity_poly.pdbx_seq_one_letter_code
_entity_poly.pdbx_strand_id
1 'polypeptide(L)' 'VSEPLHRALGLTDDEAAAIDGILGRAANPLELAMYSVMWSEHCSYKSSRIHLGRLPTEAPWVLVGPG' A
#
# COMPACT_ATOMS: atom_id res chain seq x y z
N VAL A 1 -22.72 -17.66 -0.34
CA VAL A 1 -21.31 -17.93 0.01
C VAL A 1 -20.79 -16.65 0.64
N SER A 2 -20.23 -16.72 1.86
CA SER A 2 -19.66 -15.53 2.51
C SER A 2 -18.45 -15.07 1.72
N GLU A 3 -18.36 -13.77 1.44
CA GLU A 3 -17.16 -13.15 0.88
C GLU A 3 -15.99 -13.28 1.88
N PRO A 4 -14.75 -13.56 1.43
CA PRO A 4 -13.59 -13.62 2.31
C PRO A 4 -13.22 -12.23 2.83
N LEU A 5 -12.70 -12.16 4.06
CA LEU A 5 -12.50 -10.90 4.79
C LEU A 5 -11.63 -9.88 4.03
N HIS A 6 -10.56 -10.32 3.37
CA HIS A 6 -9.67 -9.42 2.63
C HIS A 6 -10.38 -8.71 1.47
N ARG A 7 -11.29 -9.41 0.77
CA ARG A 7 -12.12 -8.81 -0.29
C ARG A 7 -13.10 -7.79 0.27
N ALA A 8 -13.74 -8.09 1.40
CA ALA A 8 -14.61 -7.14 2.10
C ALA A 8 -13.84 -5.88 2.59
N LEU A 9 -12.54 -6.02 2.85
CA LEU A 9 -11.64 -4.92 3.20
C LEU A 9 -11.06 -4.17 1.98
N GLY A 10 -11.39 -4.58 0.75
CA GLY A 10 -10.93 -3.94 -0.49
C GLY A 10 -9.54 -4.36 -0.95
N LEU A 11 -8.96 -5.40 -0.37
CA LEU A 11 -7.71 -6.02 -0.84
C LEU A 11 -8.00 -6.98 -2.00
N THR A 12 -7.06 -7.09 -2.93
CA THR A 12 -7.06 -8.17 -3.93
C THR A 12 -6.58 -9.50 -3.33
N ASP A 13 -6.82 -10.62 -4.03
CA ASP A 13 -6.27 -11.91 -3.59
C ASP A 13 -4.74 -11.91 -3.59
N ASP A 14 -4.13 -11.23 -4.56
CA ASP A 14 -2.68 -11.10 -4.66
C ASP A 14 -2.10 -10.25 -3.52
N GLU A 15 -2.78 -9.16 -3.13
CA GLU A 15 -2.39 -8.34 -1.98
C GLU A 15 -2.49 -9.16 -0.68
N ALA A 16 -3.55 -9.96 -0.50
CA ALA A 16 -3.68 -10.85 0.66
C ALA A 16 -2.58 -11.91 0.71
N ALA A 17 -2.26 -12.56 -0.41
CA ALA A 17 -1.17 -13.53 -0.50
C ALA A 17 0.21 -12.89 -0.25
N ALA A 18 0.41 -11.66 -0.73
CA ALA A 18 1.64 -10.91 -0.48
C ALA A 18 1.80 -10.55 1.01
N ILE A 19 0.71 -10.18 1.68
CA ILE A 19 0.71 -9.91 3.13
C ILE A 19 1.12 -11.16 3.90
N ASP A 20 0.52 -12.31 3.60
CA ASP A 20 0.89 -13.59 4.24
C ASP A 20 2.38 -13.93 3.98
N GLY A 21 2.87 -13.66 2.77
CA GLY A 21 4.28 -13.81 2.41
C GLY A 21 5.22 -12.91 3.21
N ILE A 22 4.83 -11.65 3.43
CA ILE A 22 5.60 -10.69 4.24
C ILE A 22 5.63 -11.12 5.72
N LEU A 23 4.52 -11.63 6.23
CA LEU A 23 4.39 -12.07 7.63
C LEU A 23 4.99 -13.46 7.87
N GLY A 24 5.19 -14.26 6.82
CA GLY A 24 5.60 -15.67 6.91
C GLY A 24 4.55 -16.61 7.51
N ARG A 25 3.30 -16.13 7.65
CA ARG A 25 2.14 -16.85 8.18
C ARG A 25 0.85 -16.17 7.71
N ALA A 26 -0.29 -16.82 7.92
CA ALA A 26 -1.58 -16.19 7.71
C ALA A 26 -1.76 -14.94 8.59
N ALA A 27 -2.18 -13.84 7.97
CA ALA A 27 -2.55 -12.60 8.65
C ALA A 27 -3.83 -12.79 9.48
N ASN A 28 -3.84 -12.20 10.67
CA ASN A 28 -5.06 -12.13 11.47
C ASN A 28 -5.99 -10.99 10.97
N PRO A 29 -7.27 -10.93 11.40
CA PRO A 29 -8.21 -9.89 10.94
C PRO A 29 -7.75 -8.45 11.18
N LEU A 30 -7.07 -8.18 12.30
CA LEU A 30 -6.57 -6.85 12.62
C LEU A 30 -5.44 -6.46 11.66
N GLU A 31 -4.51 -7.38 11.41
CA GLU A 31 -3.40 -7.18 10.47
C GLU A 31 -3.92 -6.92 9.06
N LEU A 32 -4.88 -7.72 8.60
CA LEU A 32 -5.53 -7.50 7.29
C LEU A 32 -6.19 -6.13 7.19
N ALA A 33 -6.88 -5.70 8.24
CA ALA A 33 -7.50 -4.36 8.27
C ALA A 33 -6.46 -3.22 8.28
N MET A 34 -5.33 -3.42 8.95
CA MET A 34 -4.23 -2.45 8.91
C MET A 34 -3.61 -2.36 7.52
N TYR A 35 -3.31 -3.51 6.91
CA TYR A 35 -2.75 -3.54 5.56
C TYR A 35 -3.71 -2.97 4.52
N SER A 36 -5.03 -3.21 4.63
CA SER A 36 -6.00 -2.67 3.66
C SER A 36 -5.98 -1.14 3.60
N VAL A 37 -5.89 -0.47 4.76
CA VAL A 37 -5.79 0.99 4.81
C VAL A 37 -4.43 1.46 4.30
N MET A 38 -3.33 0.85 4.79
CA MET A 38 -1.97 1.28 4.44
C MET A 38 -1.62 1.07 2.97
N TRP A 39 -2.16 0.03 2.33
CA TRP A 39 -1.96 -0.29 0.92
C TRP A 39 -3.04 0.29 0.01
N SER A 40 -4.02 1.01 0.55
CA SER A 40 -4.95 1.80 -0.25
C SER A 40 -4.21 2.82 -1.11
N GLU A 41 -4.81 3.25 -2.23
CA GLU A 41 -4.20 4.29 -3.07
C GLU A 41 -3.96 5.59 -2.30
N HIS A 42 -4.85 5.95 -1.39
CA HIS A 42 -4.76 7.18 -0.62
C HIS A 42 -3.51 7.25 0.25
N CYS A 43 -3.16 6.15 0.93
CA CYS A 43 -1.98 6.10 1.79
C CYS A 43 -0.71 5.75 1.02
N SER A 44 -0.81 4.83 0.06
CA SER A 44 0.38 4.30 -0.62
C SER A 44 0.81 5.15 -1.81
N TYR A 45 -0.08 5.89 -2.47
CA TYR A 45 0.20 6.51 -3.77
C TYR A 45 0.63 5.49 -4.83
N LYS A 46 0.17 4.23 -4.75
CA LYS A 46 0.70 3.12 -5.57
C LYS A 46 0.60 3.36 -7.07
N SER A 47 -0.45 4.05 -7.54
CA SER A 47 -0.59 4.44 -8.95
C SER A 47 0.21 5.69 -9.30
N SER A 48 0.26 6.67 -8.40
CA SER A 48 0.78 8.02 -8.69
C SER A 48 2.29 8.14 -8.44
N ARG A 49 2.88 7.36 -7.54
CA ARG A 49 4.29 7.42 -7.14
C ARG A 49 5.25 7.34 -8.32
N ILE A 50 4.98 6.45 -9.29
CA ILE A 50 5.84 6.28 -10.49
C ILE A 50 5.87 7.52 -11.38
N HIS A 51 4.79 8.30 -11.40
CA HIS A 51 4.69 9.52 -12.19
C HIS A 51 5.31 10.69 -11.45
N LEU A 52 5.08 10.80 -10.14
CA LEU A 52 5.61 11.87 -9.30
C LEU A 52 7.14 11.86 -9.24
N GLY A 53 7.77 10.67 -9.26
CA GLY A 53 9.23 10.55 -9.29
C GLY A 53 9.92 11.08 -10.56
N ARG A 54 9.16 11.49 -11.59
CA ARG A 54 9.70 12.09 -12.83
C ARG A 54 9.82 13.61 -12.76
N LEU A 55 9.27 14.24 -11.72
CA LEU A 55 9.31 15.69 -11.56
C LEU A 55 10.71 16.14 -11.11
N PRO A 56 11.20 17.31 -11.53
CA PRO A 56 12.47 17.84 -11.04
C PRO A 56 12.38 18.13 -9.54
N THR A 57 13.31 17.58 -8.75
CA THR A 57 13.36 17.76 -7.29
C THR A 57 14.61 18.47 -6.79
N GLU A 58 15.57 18.76 -7.67
CA GLU A 58 16.87 19.34 -7.31
C GLU A 58 17.04 20.75 -7.90
N ALA A 59 17.42 21.71 -7.06
CA ALA A 59 17.90 23.03 -7.47
C ALA A 59 18.70 23.69 -6.34
N PRO A 60 19.58 24.68 -6.62
CA PRO A 60 20.40 25.34 -5.60
C PRO A 60 19.62 26.01 -4.45
N TRP A 61 18.32 26.26 -4.65
CA TRP A 61 17.42 26.88 -3.66
C TRP A 61 16.49 25.88 -2.96
N VAL A 62 16.63 24.57 -3.20
CA VAL A 62 15.86 23.54 -2.49
C VAL A 62 16.53 23.26 -1.14
N LEU A 63 15.79 23.48 -0.05
CA LEU A 63 16.27 23.21 1.32
C LEU A 63 15.99 21.77 1.76
N VAL A 64 14.82 21.23 1.43
CA VAL A 64 14.39 19.85 1.68
C VAL A 64 13.54 19.39 0.50
N GLY A 65 13.85 18.22 -0.05
CA GLY A 65 13.09 17.62 -1.14
C GLY A 65 11.79 16.96 -0.68
N PRO A 66 11.09 16.22 -1.56
CA PRO A 66 9.92 15.45 -1.18
C PRO A 66 10.27 14.28 -0.24
N GLY A 67 9.61 14.23 0.92
CA GLY A 67 9.80 13.18 1.93
C GLY A 67 11.15 13.27 2.63
#